data_AF-T0EX94-F1
#
_entry.id   AF-T0EX94-F1
#
_cell.length_a   1.000
_cell.length_b   1.000
_cell.length_c   1.000
_cell.angle_alpha   90.00
_cell.angle_beta   90.00
_cell.angle_gamma   90.00
#
_symmetry.space_group_name_H-M   'P 1'
#
loop_
_entity.id
_entity.type
_entity.pdbx_description
1 polymer ?
#
loop_
_entity_poly.entity_id
_entity_poly.type
_entity_poly.pdbx_seq_one_letter_code
_entity_poly.pdbx_strand_id
1 'polypeptide(L)'
;MENGFCSLTNSRFRLPSRIEINRSGKMKVYSAERVPNSMDYNLYVTEGNSKVRLILQEPNISGLQELPAQDRVLRYLSYTILLNYTGDPVFSARCTNRFLNFLSDIIHRDSWFFLANRVEQFIKDFENFGVEISYDF
;
A
#
# COMPACT_ATOMS: atom_id res chain seq x y z
N MET A 1 -0.88 34.66 -40.55
CA MET A 1 -0.70 34.84 -39.09
C MET A 1 -1.32 33.63 -38.42
N GLU A 2 -0.52 33.01 -37.55
CA GLU A 2 -0.67 31.65 -37.07
C GLU A 2 -1.86 31.43 -36.12
N ASN A 3 -2.26 30.16 -36.10
CA ASN A 3 -3.33 29.55 -35.32
C ASN A 3 -3.06 29.56 -33.82
N GLY A 4 -4.14 29.52 -33.02
CA GLY A 4 -4.05 29.34 -31.57
C GLY A 4 -5.36 28.92 -30.91
N PHE A 5 -6.11 27.99 -31.49
CA PHE A 5 -7.14 27.26 -30.76
C PHE A 5 -6.44 26.35 -29.73
N CYS A 6 -6.50 26.72 -28.45
CA CYS A 6 -6.05 25.87 -27.37
C CYS A 6 -7.08 24.73 -27.21
N SER A 7 -6.84 23.63 -27.92
CA SER A 7 -7.55 22.37 -27.71
C SER A 7 -7.17 21.85 -26.32
N LEU A 8 -8.15 21.80 -25.41
CA LEU A 8 -8.06 21.06 -24.16
C LEU A 8 -7.89 19.59 -24.52
N THR A 9 -6.62 19.20 -24.65
CA THR A 9 -6.22 17.82 -24.89
C THR A 9 -6.54 17.03 -23.63
N ASN A 10 -7.62 16.27 -23.78
CA ASN A 10 -8.00 15.09 -23.04
C ASN A 10 -6.74 14.36 -22.54
N SER A 11 -6.32 14.69 -21.32
CA SER A 11 -5.22 14.04 -20.63
C SER A 11 -5.74 12.66 -20.25
N ARG A 12 -5.59 11.72 -21.19
CA ARG A 12 -5.69 10.29 -20.96
C ARG A 12 -4.79 9.98 -19.78
N PHE A 13 -5.38 9.89 -18.59
CA PHE A 13 -4.86 9.17 -17.46
C PHE A 13 -4.71 7.71 -17.91
N ARG A 14 -3.60 7.41 -18.59
CA ARG A 14 -3.10 6.06 -18.65
C ARG A 14 -2.58 5.77 -17.26
N LEU A 15 -3.41 5.12 -16.45
CA LEU A 15 -2.89 4.26 -15.39
C LEU A 15 -1.75 3.45 -16.02
N PRO A 16 -0.57 3.36 -15.38
CA PRO A 16 0.47 2.46 -15.84
C PRO A 16 -0.18 1.09 -15.96
N SER A 17 -0.41 0.69 -17.21
CA SER A 17 -1.03 -0.56 -17.56
C SER A 17 -0.13 -1.63 -17.00
N ARG A 18 -0.65 -2.37 -16.01
CA ARG A 18 -0.03 -3.52 -15.37
C ARG A 18 0.93 -3.12 -14.23
N ILE A 19 0.37 -2.98 -13.04
CA ILE A 19 1.09 -3.41 -11.83
C ILE A 19 1.49 -4.86 -12.12
N GLU A 20 2.77 -5.11 -12.40
CA GLU A 20 3.31 -6.46 -12.42
C GLU A 20 3.29 -6.96 -10.99
N ILE A 21 2.09 -7.33 -10.52
CA ILE A 21 1.91 -8.09 -9.29
C ILE A 21 2.88 -9.25 -9.43
N ASN A 22 3.86 -9.31 -8.53
CA ASN A 22 4.95 -10.27 -8.58
C ASN A 22 4.35 -11.68 -8.46
N ARG A 23 3.92 -12.28 -9.59
CA ARG A 23 3.32 -13.61 -9.69
C ARG A 23 4.40 -14.70 -9.56
N SER A 24 5.39 -14.49 -8.69
CA SER A 24 6.10 -15.62 -8.09
C SER A 24 5.04 -16.38 -7.31
N GLY A 25 4.61 -17.55 -7.80
CA GLY A 25 3.56 -18.37 -7.19
C GLY A 25 3.89 -18.91 -5.79
N LYS A 26 4.78 -18.25 -5.05
CA LYS A 26 5.15 -18.55 -3.68
C LYS A 26 4.34 -17.67 -2.75
N MET A 27 3.59 -18.33 -1.87
CA MET A 27 2.78 -17.68 -0.85
C MET A 27 3.69 -16.82 0.05
N LYS A 28 3.50 -15.50 0.00
CA LYS A 28 4.17 -14.57 0.91
C LYS A 28 3.33 -14.40 2.17
N VAL A 29 3.99 -14.34 3.32
CA VAL A 29 3.36 -14.05 4.61
C VAL A 29 4.04 -12.84 5.23
N TYR A 30 3.26 -11.82 5.54
CA TYR A 30 3.73 -10.67 6.31
C TYR A 30 3.46 -10.93 7.79
N SER A 31 4.43 -10.63 8.64
CA SER A 31 4.30 -10.72 10.09
C SER A 31 4.99 -9.56 10.75
N ALA A 32 4.44 -9.04 11.84
CA ALA A 32 5.11 -8.05 12.64
C ALA A 32 5.00 -8.35 14.13
N GLU A 33 6.04 -7.95 14.85
CA GLU A 33 6.16 -8.09 16.30
C GLU A 33 6.56 -6.73 16.87
N ARG A 34 5.84 -6.28 17.90
CA ARG A 34 6.14 -5.03 18.58
C ARG A 34 7.47 -5.12 19.31
N VAL A 35 8.29 -4.09 19.19
CA VAL A 35 9.55 -4.00 19.92
C VAL A 35 9.26 -3.72 21.40
N PRO A 36 9.80 -4.52 22.34
CA PRO A 36 9.61 -4.29 23.77
C PRO A 36 10.01 -2.87 24.17
N ASN A 37 9.16 -2.20 24.96
CA ASN A 37 9.35 -0.82 25.42
C ASN A 37 9.42 0.23 24.28
N SER A 38 8.98 -0.10 23.06
CA SER A 38 8.87 0.84 21.95
C SER A 38 7.48 0.79 21.30
N MET A 39 7.18 1.83 20.53
CA MET A 39 6.02 1.90 19.63
C MET A 39 6.34 1.30 18.25
N ASP A 40 7.59 0.89 18.03
CA ASP A 40 8.06 0.31 16.77
C ASP A 40 7.68 -1.16 16.60
N TYR A 41 7.72 -1.60 15.35
CA TYR A 41 7.49 -2.99 14.97
C TYR A 41 8.65 -3.54 14.14
N ASN A 42 8.99 -4.80 14.41
CA ASN A 42 9.81 -5.60 13.52
C ASN A 42 8.91 -6.23 12.46
N LEU A 43 8.96 -5.71 11.22
CA LEU A 43 8.22 -6.27 10.09
C LEU A 43 9.05 -7.34 9.38
N TYR A 44 8.44 -8.47 9.08
CA TYR A 44 9.06 -9.57 8.35
C TYR A 44 8.18 -10.01 7.18
N VAL A 45 8.83 -10.41 6.09
CA VAL A 45 8.20 -11.13 4.98
C VAL A 45 8.79 -12.53 4.91
N THR A 46 7.92 -13.53 4.81
CA THR A 46 8.30 -14.93 4.62
C THR A 46 7.88 -15.37 3.22
N GLU A 47 8.81 -15.85 2.42
CA GLU A 47 8.57 -16.42 1.08
C GLU A 47 9.17 -17.83 1.01
N GLY A 48 8.32 -18.86 0.99
CA GLY A 48 8.77 -20.25 1.10
C GLY A 48 9.48 -20.50 2.43
N ASN A 49 10.76 -20.86 2.38
CA ASN A 49 11.59 -21.13 3.57
C ASN A 49 12.45 -19.93 4.01
N SER A 50 12.34 -18.79 3.34
CA SER A 50 13.13 -17.59 3.65
C SER A 50 12.28 -16.58 4.42
N LYS A 51 12.77 -16.11 5.58
CA LYS A 51 12.19 -15.01 6.36
C LYS A 51 13.16 -13.85 6.37
N VAL A 52 12.71 -12.68 5.90
CA VAL A 52 13.52 -11.46 5.78
C VAL A 52 12.86 -10.35 6.59
N ARG A 53 13.65 -9.64 7.39
CA ARG A 53 13.20 -8.42 8.08
C ARG A 53 13.19 -7.25 7.10
N LEU A 54 12.08 -6.56 7.01
CA LEU A 54 11.92 -5.37 6.19
C LEU A 54 12.33 -4.12 6.98
N ILE A 55 12.99 -3.19 6.30
CA ILE A 55 13.24 -1.85 6.82
C ILE A 55 11.97 -1.03 6.58
N LEU A 56 11.43 -0.45 7.65
CA LEU A 56 10.27 0.43 7.53
C LEU A 56 10.67 1.68 6.74
N GLN A 57 9.92 1.96 5.68
CA GLN A 57 10.13 3.13 4.85
C GLN A 57 9.12 4.21 5.21
N GLU A 58 9.59 5.46 5.21
CA GLU A 58 8.73 6.62 5.43
C GLU A 58 7.96 6.94 4.13
N PRO A 59 6.61 6.93 4.16
CA PRO A 59 5.83 7.35 3.01
C PRO A 59 5.88 8.87 2.84
N ASN A 60 5.99 9.34 1.60
CA ASN A 60 5.84 10.76 1.29
C ASN A 60 4.35 11.15 1.27
N ILE A 61 3.76 11.36 2.46
CA ILE A 61 2.35 11.72 2.64
C ILE A 61 2.27 13.01 3.46
N SER A 62 1.44 13.96 3.00
CA SER A 62 1.19 15.22 3.71
C SER A 62 0.60 14.99 5.11
N GLY A 63 1.06 15.77 6.09
CA GLY A 63 0.55 15.72 7.48
C GLY A 63 1.02 14.50 8.29
N LEU A 64 1.91 13.66 7.75
CA LEU A 64 2.41 12.47 8.46
C LEU A 64 3.13 12.83 9.76
N GLN A 65 3.92 13.91 9.74
CA GLN A 65 4.72 14.35 10.90
C GLN A 65 3.87 14.97 12.02
N GLU A 66 2.65 15.38 11.72
CA GLU A 66 1.70 15.97 12.67
C GLU A 66 0.94 14.90 13.46
N LEU A 67 1.05 13.63 13.05
CA LEU A 67 0.35 12.52 13.69
C LEU A 67 1.07 12.00 14.93
N PRO A 68 0.32 11.43 15.89
CA PRO A 68 0.88 10.68 17.02
C PRO A 68 1.89 9.63 16.56
N ALA A 69 2.93 9.39 17.36
CA ALA A 69 4.00 8.46 17.03
C ALA A 69 3.49 7.05 16.67
N GLN A 70 2.46 6.57 17.39
CA GLN A 70 1.81 5.29 17.11
C GLN A 70 1.22 5.26 15.69
N ASP A 71 0.43 6.26 15.33
CA ASP A 71 -0.23 6.34 14.02
C ASP A 71 0.78 6.46 12.87
N ARG A 72 1.90 7.16 13.10
CA ARG A 72 3.01 7.23 12.14
C ARG A 72 3.59 5.85 11.86
N VAL A 73 3.92 5.08 12.91
CA VAL A 73 4.47 3.73 12.75
C VAL A 73 3.50 2.81 12.02
N LEU A 74 2.20 2.89 12.30
CA LEU A 74 1.18 2.09 11.60
C LEU A 74 1.09 2.43 10.10
N ARG A 75 1.27 3.70 9.75
CA ARG A 75 1.35 4.15 8.34
C ARG A 75 2.64 3.69 7.68
N TYR A 76 3.76 3.68 8.40
CA TYR A 76 5.04 3.18 7.88
C TYR A 76 4.95 1.69 7.59
N LEU A 77 4.34 0.92 8.49
CA LEU A 77 4.06 -0.50 8.28
C LEU A 77 3.21 -0.72 7.03
N SER A 78 2.07 -0.04 6.96
CA SER A 78 1.13 -0.15 5.84
C SER A 78 1.79 0.20 4.50
N TYR A 79 2.53 1.31 4.46
CA TYR A 79 3.27 1.72 3.26
C TYR A 79 4.34 0.71 2.88
N THR A 80 5.15 0.24 3.84
CA THR A 80 6.25 -0.69 3.58
C THR A 80 5.76 -2.02 3.02
N ILE A 81 4.62 -2.51 3.51
CA ILE A 81 3.99 -3.72 2.99
C ILE A 81 3.53 -3.51 1.54
N LEU A 82 2.79 -2.43 1.28
CA LEU A 82 2.33 -2.11 -0.07
C LEU A 82 3.49 -1.94 -1.04
N LEU A 83 4.55 -1.24 -0.63
CA LEU A 83 5.73 -1.02 -1.45
C LEU A 83 6.48 -2.32 -1.70
N ASN A 84 6.64 -3.17 -0.68
CA ASN A 84 7.25 -4.48 -0.85
C ASN A 84 6.45 -5.41 -1.78
N TYR A 85 5.12 -5.31 -1.75
CA TYR A 85 4.24 -6.15 -2.54
C TYR A 85 4.12 -5.66 -3.99
N THR A 86 3.92 -4.35 -4.19
CA THR A 86 3.63 -3.73 -5.50
C THR A 86 4.86 -3.24 -6.24
N GLY A 87 5.95 -2.91 -5.52
CA GLY A 87 7.11 -2.24 -6.08
C GLY A 87 6.86 -0.79 -6.52
N ASP A 88 5.65 -0.25 -6.31
CA ASP A 88 5.25 1.08 -6.77
C ASP A 88 5.11 2.05 -5.58
N PRO A 89 6.05 3.00 -5.39
CA PRO A 89 6.00 3.96 -4.29
C PRO A 89 4.84 4.96 -4.42
N VAL A 90 4.43 5.32 -5.63
CA VAL A 90 3.34 6.28 -5.87
C VAL A 90 1.99 5.64 -5.49
N PHE A 91 1.75 4.43 -5.97
CA PHE A 91 0.57 3.65 -5.58
C PHE A 91 0.54 3.42 -4.07
N SER A 92 1.68 2.99 -3.51
CA SER A 92 1.78 2.66 -2.08
C SER A 92 1.48 3.87 -1.21
N ALA A 93 2.04 5.05 -1.51
CA ALA A 93 1.79 6.27 -0.74
C ALA A 93 0.30 6.68 -0.81
N ARG A 94 -0.29 6.65 -2.01
CA ARG A 94 -1.71 6.99 -2.22
C ARG A 94 -2.66 6.05 -1.47
N CYS A 95 -2.33 4.76 -1.42
CA CYS A 95 -3.21 3.73 -0.86
C CYS A 95 -2.94 3.44 0.64
N THR A 96 -1.87 3.99 1.23
CA THR A 96 -1.43 3.71 2.61
C THR A 96 -2.55 3.86 3.63
N ASN A 97 -3.29 4.97 3.63
CA ASN A 97 -4.34 5.22 4.62
C ASN A 97 -5.51 4.25 4.47
N ARG A 98 -5.90 3.94 3.23
CA ARG A 98 -7.00 3.02 2.95
C ARG A 98 -6.62 1.59 3.33
N PHE A 99 -5.38 1.21 3.05
CA PHE A 99 -4.84 -0.09 3.41
C PHE A 99 -4.69 -0.26 4.92
N LEU A 100 -4.27 0.78 5.64
CA LEU A 100 -4.24 0.78 7.10
C LEU A 100 -5.64 0.52 7.67
N ASN A 101 -6.67 1.20 7.15
CA ASN A 101 -8.05 0.97 7.58
C ASN A 101 -8.50 -0.47 7.26
N PHE A 102 -8.13 -1.01 6.10
CA PHE A 102 -8.42 -2.39 5.70
C PHE A 102 -7.75 -3.43 6.63
N LEU A 103 -6.55 -3.14 7.13
CA LEU A 103 -5.83 -4.01 8.05
C LEU A 103 -6.05 -3.67 9.53
N SER A 104 -6.92 -2.71 9.83
CA SER A 104 -7.08 -2.16 11.18
C SER A 104 -7.31 -3.30 12.19
N ASP A 105 -8.29 -4.17 11.96
CA ASP A 105 -8.61 -5.33 12.81
C ASP A 105 -7.43 -6.29 13.10
N ILE A 106 -6.37 -6.25 12.28
CA ILE A 106 -5.18 -7.09 12.40
C ILE A 106 -4.05 -6.34 13.12
N ILE A 107 -3.83 -5.08 12.76
CA ILE A 107 -2.65 -4.29 13.15
C ILE A 107 -2.76 -3.73 14.60
N HIS A 108 -3.89 -3.86 15.28
CA HIS A 108 -4.05 -3.44 16.68
C HIS A 108 -3.45 -4.39 17.74
N ARG A 109 -2.81 -5.49 17.34
CA ARG A 109 -2.22 -6.49 18.26
C ARG A 109 -0.71 -6.29 18.39
N ASP A 110 -0.15 -6.62 19.56
CA ASP A 110 1.31 -6.58 19.79
C ASP A 110 2.09 -7.52 18.85
N SER A 111 1.43 -8.52 18.28
CA SER A 111 1.99 -9.36 17.21
C SER A 111 0.88 -9.78 16.25
N TRP A 112 1.18 -9.75 14.96
CA TRP A 112 0.22 -10.10 13.92
C TRP A 112 0.92 -10.71 12.71
N PHE A 113 0.16 -11.45 11.91
CA PHE A 113 0.59 -11.93 10.61
C PHE A 113 -0.61 -12.07 9.67
N PHE A 114 -0.37 -11.95 8.37
CA PHE A 114 -1.36 -12.21 7.34
C PHE A 114 -0.72 -12.64 6.02
N LEU A 115 -1.51 -13.34 5.23
CA LEU A 115 -1.14 -13.82 3.91
C LEU A 115 -1.16 -12.67 2.89
N ALA A 116 -0.17 -12.63 2.00
CA ALA A 116 -0.08 -11.59 0.98
C ALA A 116 -1.27 -11.56 0.01
N ASN A 117 -2.06 -12.64 -0.09
CA ASN A 117 -3.33 -12.66 -0.82
C ASN A 117 -4.33 -11.61 -0.30
N ARG A 118 -4.23 -11.17 0.96
CA ARG A 118 -5.04 -10.08 1.48
C ARG A 118 -4.65 -8.73 0.89
N VAL A 119 -3.37 -8.54 0.53
CA VAL A 119 -2.92 -7.37 -0.22
C VAL A 119 -3.50 -7.42 -1.63
N GLU A 120 -3.53 -8.58 -2.27
CA GLU A 120 -4.18 -8.76 -3.57
C GLU A 120 -5.68 -8.46 -3.52
N GLN A 121 -6.38 -8.94 -2.48
CA GLN A 121 -7.78 -8.63 -2.27
C GLN A 121 -7.99 -7.12 -2.15
N PHE A 122 -7.19 -6.45 -1.31
CA PHE A 122 -7.25 -4.99 -1.19
C PHE A 122 -7.03 -4.28 -2.54
N ILE A 123 -6.05 -4.70 -3.34
CA ILE A 123 -5.77 -4.09 -4.64
C ILE A 123 -6.96 -4.30 -5.59
N LYS A 124 -7.52 -5.52 -5.66
CA LYS A 124 -8.69 -5.82 -6.49
C LYS A 124 -9.91 -5.01 -6.07
N ASP A 125 -10.16 -4.90 -4.77
CA ASP A 125 -11.26 -4.10 -4.24
C ASP A 125 -11.05 -2.63 -4.60
N PHE A 126 -9.83 -2.10 -4.43
CA PHE A 126 -9.47 -0.75 -4.80
C PHE A 126 -9.66 -0.47 -6.31
N GLU A 127 -9.29 -1.42 -7.17
CA GLU A 127 -9.49 -1.33 -8.62
C GLU A 127 -10.97 -1.40 -9.01
N ASN A 128 -11.75 -2.30 -8.39
CA ASN A 128 -13.19 -2.44 -8.64
C ASN A 128 -13.96 -1.18 -8.23
N PHE A 129 -13.59 -0.55 -7.11
CA PHE A 129 -14.12 0.77 -6.71
C PHE A 129 -13.79 1.90 -7.71
N GLY A 130 -12.81 1.72 -8.59
CA GLY A 130 -12.48 2.65 -9.66
C GLY A 130 -13.25 2.41 -10.98
N VAL A 131 -13.99 1.30 -11.09
CA VAL A 131 -14.71 0.90 -12.31
C VAL A 131 -16.22 1.07 -12.19
N GLU A 132 -16.78 1.11 -10.98
CA GLU A 132 -18.20 1.39 -10.77
C GLU A 132 -18.42 2.86 -10.37
N ILE A 133 -18.73 3.70 -11.36
CA ILE A 133 -19.92 4.58 -11.49
C ILE A 133 -19.66 5.46 -12.73
N SER A 134 -20.01 4.94 -13.91
CA SER A 134 -20.49 5.79 -15.01
C SER A 134 -21.93 5.36 -15.29
N TYR A 135 -22.86 5.86 -14.49
CA TYR A 135 -24.25 5.95 -14.95
C TYR A 135 -24.33 7.21 -15.81
N ASP A 136 -24.28 7.02 -17.13
CA ASP A 136 -24.82 8.00 -18.06
C ASP A 136 -26.34 8.00 -17.86
N PHE A 137 -26.87 9.09 -17.31
CA PHE A 137 -28.28 9.48 -17.43
C PHE A 137 -28.38 10.60 -18.45
#